data_AF-A0A412L6H2-F1
#
_entry.id   AF-A0A412L6H2-F1
#
_cell.length_a   1.000
_cell.length_b   1.000
_cell.length_c   1.000
_cell.angle_alpha   90.00
_cell.angle_beta   90.00
_cell.angle_gamma   90.00
#
_symmetry.space_group_name_H-M   'P 1'
#
loop_
_entity.id
_entity.type
_entity.pdbx_description
1 polymer ?
#
loop_
_entity_poly.entity_id
_entity_poly.type
_entity_poly.pdbx_seq_one_letter_code
_entity_poly.pdbx_strand_id
1 'polypeptide(L)'
;MITISSGNRKIRLLAEQINQQLLELRAEKLNLLNGNLELKTEITNISHDLRTPLTAICGYLDLLEQEEVVDKVEKYLNVIRERTNVMRSLTEELFRYSLMALQEEELHIEQVCINDILEQSLVGFYGVFMKKDITPDIQMPEIKIIRYLDKMAVRRVFDNILSNAARYADGNFTVKLTAEGKILFSNHAR
;
A
#
# COMPACT_ATOMS: atom_id res chain seq x y z
N MET A 1 7.49 33.37 -21.29
CA MET A 1 6.51 34.42 -20.93
C MET A 1 6.28 35.25 -22.16
N ILE A 2 5.03 35.57 -22.47
CA ILE A 2 4.68 36.49 -23.54
C ILE A 2 4.71 37.90 -22.96
N THR A 3 5.66 38.73 -23.40
CA THR A 3 5.75 40.15 -23.01
C THR A 3 5.25 41.02 -24.15
N ILE A 4 4.14 41.73 -23.94
CA ILE A 4 3.57 42.67 -24.92
C ILE A 4 3.67 44.09 -24.38
N SER A 5 4.40 44.95 -25.08
CA SER A 5 4.41 46.40 -24.84
C SER A 5 3.29 47.05 -25.67
N SER A 6 2.05 46.98 -25.17
CA SER A 6 0.90 47.63 -25.79
C SER A 6 0.25 48.59 -24.81
N GLY A 7 -0.08 49.80 -25.26
CA GLY A 7 -0.84 50.78 -24.48
C GLY A 7 -2.27 50.32 -24.15
N ASN A 8 -2.78 49.32 -24.87
CA ASN A 8 -4.14 48.82 -24.71
C ASN A 8 -4.27 47.88 -23.50
N ARG A 9 -5.04 48.31 -22.49
CA ARG A 9 -5.29 47.56 -21.25
C ARG A 9 -5.89 46.18 -21.50
N LYS A 10 -6.78 46.02 -22.49
CA LYS A 10 -7.40 44.71 -22.81
C LYS A 10 -6.37 43.71 -23.32
N ILE A 11 -5.41 44.17 -24.13
CA ILE A 11 -4.34 43.31 -24.68
C ILE A 11 -3.38 42.87 -23.58
N ARG A 12 -3.05 43.75 -22.62
CA ARG A 12 -2.23 43.38 -21.46
C ARG A 12 -2.90 42.35 -20.56
N LEU A 13 -4.19 42.54 -20.25
CA LEU A 13 -4.97 41.58 -19.46
C LEU A 13 -5.05 40.21 -20.15
N LEU A 14 -5.27 40.17 -21.47
CA LEU A 14 -5.28 38.92 -22.22
C LEU A 14 -3.91 38.23 -22.19
N ALA A 15 -2.81 38.99 -22.34
CA ALA A 15 -1.46 38.44 -22.26
C ALA A 15 -1.14 37.86 -20.87
N GLU A 16 -1.62 38.52 -19.81
CA GLU A 16 -1.49 38.05 -18.42
C GLU A 16 -2.29 36.77 -18.19
N GLN A 17 -3.53 36.70 -18.66
CA GLN A 17 -4.38 35.51 -18.56
C GLN A 17 -3.80 34.32 -19.35
N ILE A 18 -3.27 34.55 -20.56
CA ILE A 18 -2.57 33.53 -21.33
C ILE A 18 -1.31 33.05 -20.61
N ASN A 19 -0.54 33.96 -19.99
CA ASN A 19 0.64 33.59 -19.21
C ASN A 19 0.24 32.73 -17.99
N GLN A 20 -0.87 33.04 -17.33
CA GLN A 20 -1.39 32.24 -16.22
C GLN A 20 -1.78 30.82 -16.69
N GLN A 21 -2.56 30.70 -17.77
CA GLN A 21 -2.91 29.39 -18.35
C GLN A 21 -1.68 28.60 -18.80
N LEU A 22 -0.66 29.28 -19.34
CA LEU A 22 0.62 28.65 -19.70
C LEU A 22 1.38 28.10 -18.48
N LEU A 23 1.28 28.77 -17.33
CA LEU A 23 1.88 28.30 -16.08
C LEU A 23 1.13 27.08 -15.55
N GLU A 24 -0.21 27.14 -15.53
CA GLU A 24 -1.08 26.02 -15.12
C GLU A 24 -0.81 24.77 -15.98
N LEU A 25 -0.79 24.92 -17.31
CA LEU A 25 -0.56 23.81 -18.24
C LEU A 25 0.85 23.21 -18.13
N ARG A 26 1.85 24.03 -17.76
CA ARG A 26 3.21 23.54 -17.47
C ARG A 26 3.26 22.75 -16.17
N ALA A 27 2.59 23.23 -15.13
CA ALA A 27 2.51 22.52 -13.85
C ALA A 27 1.80 21.16 -14.04
N GLU A 28 0.69 21.14 -14.75
CA GLU A 28 -0.04 19.91 -15.09
C GLU A 28 0.82 18.93 -15.90
N LYS A 29 1.53 19.41 -16.92
CA LYS A 29 2.45 18.57 -17.70
C LYS A 29 3.57 17.98 -16.85
N LEU A 30 4.13 18.76 -15.93
CA LEU A 30 5.17 18.26 -15.01
C LEU A 30 4.60 17.18 -14.08
N ASN A 31 3.39 17.38 -13.54
CA ASN A 31 2.72 16.37 -12.71
C ASN A 31 2.48 15.07 -13.48
N LEU A 32 2.00 15.14 -14.72
CA LEU A 32 1.80 13.96 -15.58
C LEU A 32 3.09 13.22 -15.89
N LEU A 33 4.18 13.94 -16.17
CA LEU A 33 5.49 13.35 -16.42
C LEU A 33 6.05 12.67 -15.17
N ASN A 34 5.93 13.31 -14.01
CA ASN A 34 6.37 12.73 -12.73
C ASN A 34 5.56 11.47 -12.41
N GLY A 35 4.24 11.51 -12.51
CA GLY A 35 3.39 10.32 -12.28
C GLY A 35 3.71 9.18 -13.25
N ASN A 36 4.00 9.47 -14.53
CA ASN A 36 4.43 8.45 -15.49
C ASN A 36 5.79 7.83 -15.13
N LEU A 37 6.74 8.63 -14.65
CA LEU A 37 8.04 8.13 -14.20
C LEU A 37 7.88 7.23 -12.97
N GLU A 38 7.09 7.66 -11.98
CA GLU A 38 6.78 6.89 -10.78
C GLU A 38 6.13 5.54 -11.12
N LEU A 39 5.12 5.55 -12.00
CA LEU A 39 4.48 4.34 -12.51
C LEU A 39 5.48 3.38 -13.15
N LYS A 40 6.36 3.92 -14.01
CA LYS A 40 7.35 3.11 -14.73
C LYS A 40 8.39 2.52 -13.77
N THR A 41 8.81 3.28 -12.76
CA THR A 41 9.72 2.77 -11.73
C THR A 41 9.08 1.68 -10.90
N GLU A 42 7.81 1.85 -10.47
CA GLU A 42 7.08 0.84 -9.70
C GLU A 42 6.89 -0.47 -10.49
N ILE A 43 6.47 -0.38 -11.74
CA ILE A 43 6.35 -1.56 -12.62
C ILE A 43 7.69 -2.29 -12.76
N THR A 44 8.79 -1.54 -12.87
CA THR A 44 10.13 -2.12 -12.98
C THR A 44 10.53 -2.84 -11.69
N ASN A 45 10.27 -2.23 -10.52
CA ASN A 45 10.55 -2.83 -9.22
C ASN A 45 9.74 -4.11 -9.00
N ILE A 46 8.43 -4.06 -9.26
CA ILE A 46 7.55 -5.23 -9.14
C ILE A 46 7.98 -6.34 -10.10
N SER A 47 8.41 -6.00 -11.32
CA SER A 47 8.94 -6.99 -12.28
C SER A 47 10.20 -7.68 -11.76
N HIS A 48 11.10 -6.93 -11.09
CA HIS A 48 12.26 -7.51 -10.43
C HIS A 48 11.86 -8.41 -9.25
N ASP A 49 10.90 -7.97 -8.43
CA ASP A 49 10.43 -8.71 -7.27
C ASP A 49 9.66 -9.98 -7.65
N LEU A 50 9.01 -10.02 -8.81
CA LEU A 50 8.39 -11.22 -9.37
C LEU A 50 9.41 -12.21 -9.93
N ARG A 51 10.54 -11.73 -10.48
CA ARG A 51 11.60 -12.59 -11.03
C ARG A 51 12.24 -13.46 -9.95
N THR A 52 12.47 -12.92 -8.76
CA THR A 52 13.10 -13.63 -7.64
C THR A 52 12.35 -14.92 -7.22
N PRO A 53 11.05 -14.89 -6.87
CA PRO A 53 10.31 -16.09 -6.53
C PRO A 53 10.12 -17.01 -7.74
N LEU A 54 10.00 -16.49 -8.96
CA LEU A 54 9.92 -17.31 -10.18
C LEU A 54 11.21 -18.11 -10.40
N THR A 55 12.39 -17.49 -10.29
CA THR A 55 13.68 -18.20 -10.40
C THR A 55 13.82 -19.28 -9.33
N ALA A 56 13.38 -19.01 -8.11
CA ALA A 56 13.34 -20.03 -7.06
C ALA A 56 12.40 -21.18 -7.43
N ILE A 57 11.18 -20.91 -7.90
CA ILE A 57 10.23 -21.94 -8.31
C ILE A 57 10.83 -22.83 -9.41
N CYS A 58 11.41 -22.24 -10.46
CA CYS A 58 12.05 -23.00 -11.54
C CYS A 58 13.18 -23.89 -10.98
N GLY A 59 14.09 -23.34 -10.17
CA GLY A 59 15.19 -24.13 -9.61
C GLY A 59 14.73 -25.27 -8.70
N TYR A 60 13.67 -25.07 -7.90
CA TYR A 60 13.11 -26.15 -7.08
C TYR A 60 12.34 -27.18 -7.92
N LEU A 61 11.74 -26.79 -9.04
CA LEU A 61 11.16 -27.74 -10.01
C LEU A 61 12.25 -28.59 -10.66
N ASP A 62 13.37 -28.00 -11.09
CA ASP A 62 14.50 -28.72 -11.66
C ASP A 62 15.08 -29.75 -10.67
N LEU A 63 15.16 -29.39 -9.39
CA LEU A 63 15.56 -30.30 -8.31
C LEU A 63 14.53 -31.40 -8.05
N LEU A 64 13.23 -31.08 -8.13
CA LEU A 64 12.15 -32.03 -7.92
C LEU A 64 12.11 -33.10 -9.00
N GLU A 65 12.38 -32.74 -10.27
CA GLU A 65 12.38 -33.67 -11.40
C GLU A 65 13.45 -34.77 -11.28
N GLN A 66 14.50 -34.54 -10.49
CA GLN A 66 15.64 -35.46 -10.32
C GLN A 66 15.65 -36.17 -8.96
N GLU A 67 14.64 -35.95 -8.11
CA GLU A 67 14.66 -36.39 -6.71
C GLU A 67 13.66 -37.52 -6.44
N GLU A 68 14.16 -38.65 -5.94
CA GLU A 68 13.34 -39.83 -5.59
C GLU A 68 13.07 -39.95 -4.08
N VAL A 69 13.74 -39.14 -3.26
CA VAL A 69 13.60 -39.15 -1.80
C VAL A 69 12.35 -38.37 -1.38
N VAL A 70 11.32 -39.09 -0.89
CA VAL A 70 10.00 -38.54 -0.51
C VAL A 70 10.10 -37.29 0.40
N ASP A 71 10.93 -37.33 1.44
CA ASP A 71 11.08 -36.20 2.38
C ASP A 71 11.61 -34.92 1.70
N LYS A 72 12.51 -35.08 0.71
CA LYS A 72 13.05 -33.94 -0.05
C LYS A 72 12.06 -33.43 -1.08
N VAL A 73 11.30 -34.31 -1.72
CA VAL A 73 10.18 -33.96 -2.60
C VAL A 73 9.18 -33.08 -1.86
N GLU A 74 8.78 -33.48 -0.64
CA GLU A 74 7.85 -32.70 0.18
C GLU A 74 8.43 -31.33 0.56
N LYS A 75 9.71 -31.28 0.93
CA LYS A 75 10.41 -30.01 1.21
C LYS A 75 10.42 -29.09 -0.01
N TYR A 76 10.75 -29.58 -1.20
CA TYR A 76 10.78 -28.78 -2.42
C TYR A 76 9.38 -28.27 -2.81
N LEU A 77 8.36 -29.12 -2.71
CA LEU A 77 6.96 -28.72 -2.91
C LEU A 77 6.52 -27.62 -1.94
N ASN A 78 6.93 -27.69 -0.68
CA ASN A 78 6.64 -26.65 0.30
C ASN A 78 7.29 -25.31 -0.07
N VAL A 79 8.54 -25.32 -0.53
CA VAL A 79 9.22 -24.09 -0.99
C VAL A 79 8.53 -23.52 -2.23
N ILE A 80 8.16 -24.36 -3.20
CA ILE A 80 7.41 -23.92 -4.40
C ILE A 80 6.07 -23.28 -4.00
N ARG A 81 5.32 -23.88 -3.08
CA ARG A 81 4.06 -23.31 -2.57
C ARG A 81 4.29 -21.96 -1.91
N GLU A 82 5.31 -21.85 -1.06
CA GLU A 82 5.66 -20.59 -0.39
C GLU A 82 5.96 -19.49 -1.41
N ARG A 83 6.81 -19.77 -2.41
CA ARG A 83 7.18 -18.81 -3.45
C ARG A 83 6.00 -18.43 -4.36
N THR A 84 5.10 -19.37 -4.63
CA THR A 84 3.86 -19.11 -5.38
C THR A 84 2.93 -18.17 -4.60
N ASN A 85 2.82 -18.35 -3.28
CA ASN A 85 2.04 -17.44 -2.43
C ASN A 85 2.66 -16.03 -2.38
N VAL A 86 3.99 -15.92 -2.37
CA VAL A 86 4.68 -14.62 -2.51
C VAL A 86 4.34 -13.95 -3.85
N MET A 87 4.43 -14.68 -4.97
CA MET A 87 4.02 -14.13 -6.28
C MET A 87 2.57 -13.66 -6.27
N ARG A 88 1.65 -14.44 -5.69
CA ARG A 88 0.23 -14.04 -5.58
C ARG A 88 0.08 -12.70 -4.86
N SER A 89 0.76 -12.53 -3.72
CA SER A 89 0.73 -11.27 -2.96
C SER A 89 1.23 -10.08 -3.79
N LEU A 90 2.34 -10.25 -4.52
CA LEU A 90 2.90 -9.20 -5.39
C LEU A 90 1.96 -8.84 -6.55
N THR A 91 1.30 -9.84 -7.15
CA THR A 91 0.32 -9.58 -8.22
C THR A 91 -0.93 -8.86 -7.71
N GLU A 92 -1.40 -9.20 -6.50
CA GLU A 92 -2.52 -8.48 -5.87
C GLU A 92 -2.14 -7.04 -5.52
N GLU A 93 -0.91 -6.80 -5.07
CA GLU A 93 -0.40 -5.47 -4.78
C GLU A 93 -0.30 -4.60 -6.04
N LEU A 94 0.24 -5.15 -7.13
CA LEU A 94 0.27 -4.49 -8.44
C LEU A 94 -1.15 -4.15 -8.94
N PHE A 95 -2.08 -5.10 -8.81
CA PHE A 95 -3.47 -4.88 -9.22
C PHE A 95 -4.13 -3.76 -8.40
N ARG A 96 -3.96 -3.77 -7.08
CA ARG A 96 -4.45 -2.70 -6.20
C ARG A 96 -3.87 -1.34 -6.58
N TYR A 97 -2.57 -1.27 -6.82
CA TYR A 97 -1.92 -0.04 -7.26
C TYR A 97 -2.47 0.45 -8.62
N SER A 98 -2.67 -0.45 -9.58
CA SER A 98 -3.24 -0.09 -10.89
C SER A 98 -4.65 0.49 -10.78
N LEU A 99 -5.48 -0.03 -9.86
CA LEU A 99 -6.81 0.52 -9.58
C LEU A 99 -6.71 1.92 -8.96
N MET A 100 -5.81 2.12 -7.99
CA MET A 100 -5.57 3.42 -7.35
C MET A 100 -4.98 4.46 -8.31
N ALA A 101 -4.21 4.04 -9.33
CA ALA A 101 -3.65 4.94 -10.34
C ALA A 101 -4.68 5.34 -11.41
N LEU A 102 -5.72 4.52 -11.63
CA LEU A 102 -6.78 4.76 -12.61
C LEU A 102 -7.94 5.59 -12.05
N GLN A 103 -8.17 5.53 -10.75
CA GLN A 103 -9.11 6.40 -10.06
C GLN A 103 -8.35 7.55 -9.40
N GLU A 104 -8.66 8.79 -9.78
CA GLU A 104 -8.78 9.82 -8.74
C GLU A 104 -9.85 9.27 -7.77
N GLU A 105 -9.46 8.48 -6.76
CA GLU A 105 -10.38 7.99 -5.73
C GLU A 105 -10.90 9.28 -5.06
N GLU A 106 -12.07 9.76 -5.49
CA GLU A 106 -12.83 10.75 -4.74
C GLU A 106 -13.08 10.14 -3.37
N LEU A 107 -12.29 10.56 -2.38
CA LEU A 107 -12.42 10.10 -1.01
C LEU A 107 -13.86 10.33 -0.56
N HIS A 108 -14.54 9.25 -0.21
CA HIS A 108 -15.90 9.35 0.30
C HIS A 108 -15.85 9.69 1.78
N ILE A 109 -15.69 10.99 2.06
CA ILE A 109 -15.58 11.49 3.43
C ILE A 109 -16.93 11.36 4.13
N GLU A 110 -17.00 10.45 5.10
CA GLU A 110 -18.16 10.24 5.95
C GLU A 110 -17.78 10.27 7.43
N GLN A 111 -18.78 10.39 8.30
CA GLN A 111 -18.57 10.33 9.74
C GLN A 111 -18.30 8.87 10.15
N VAL A 112 -17.07 8.57 10.58
CA VAL A 112 -16.64 7.21 10.94
C VAL A 112 -16.19 7.13 12.39
N CYS A 113 -16.39 5.95 13.01
CA CYS A 113 -15.79 5.62 14.29
C CYS A 113 -14.47 4.85 14.09
N ILE A 114 -13.37 5.45 14.54
CA ILE A 114 -12.04 4.85 14.42
C ILE A 114 -11.93 3.55 15.22
N ASN A 115 -12.52 3.50 16.41
CA ASN A 115 -12.51 2.30 17.27
C ASN A 115 -13.09 1.10 16.52
N ASP A 116 -14.25 1.27 15.88
CA ASP A 116 -14.95 0.17 15.20
C ASP A 116 -14.16 -0.34 13.99
N ILE A 117 -13.55 0.56 13.22
CA ILE A 117 -12.72 0.17 12.07
C ILE A 117 -11.47 -0.58 12.55
N LEU A 118 -10.80 -0.07 13.59
CA LEU A 118 -9.61 -0.69 14.15
C LEU A 118 -9.91 -2.07 14.74
N GLU A 119 -11.02 -2.21 15.47
CA GLU A 119 -11.48 -3.47 16.04
C GLU A 119 -11.79 -4.50 14.95
N GLN A 120 -12.52 -4.12 13.89
CA GLN A 120 -12.80 -5.02 12.77
C GLN A 120 -11.53 -5.52 12.08
N SER A 121 -10.56 -4.62 11.85
CA SER A 121 -9.26 -5.00 11.29
C SER A 121 -8.50 -5.95 12.24
N LEU A 122 -8.44 -5.66 13.54
CA LEU A 122 -7.77 -6.53 14.53
C LEU A 122 -8.40 -7.93 14.60
N VAL A 123 -9.74 -8.01 14.61
CA VAL A 123 -10.47 -9.30 14.59
C VAL A 123 -10.16 -10.08 13.32
N GLY A 124 -10.08 -9.42 12.16
CA GLY A 124 -9.72 -10.05 10.89
C GLY A 124 -8.34 -10.71 10.92
N PHE A 125 -7.38 -10.13 11.65
CA PHE A 125 -6.02 -10.65 11.78
C PHE A 125 -5.80 -11.56 13.00
N TYR A 126 -6.76 -11.67 13.91
CA TYR A 126 -6.64 -12.47 15.13
C TYR A 126 -6.20 -13.92 14.85
N GLY A 127 -6.83 -14.59 13.88
CA GLY A 127 -6.46 -15.96 13.51
C GLY A 127 -5.05 -16.09 12.91
N VAL A 128 -4.54 -15.04 12.27
CA VAL A 128 -3.17 -15.01 11.70
C VAL A 128 -2.15 -14.82 12.83
N PHE A 129 -2.42 -13.92 13.77
CA PHE A 129 -1.57 -13.67 14.93
C PHE A 129 -1.46 -14.92 15.83
N MET A 130 -2.59 -15.58 16.11
CA MET A 130 -2.61 -16.81 16.92
C MET A 130 -1.79 -17.95 16.29
N LYS A 131 -1.81 -18.10 14.96
CA LYS A 131 -0.98 -19.11 14.26
C LYS A 131 0.52 -18.84 14.32
N LYS A 132 0.92 -17.61 14.69
CA LYS A 132 2.30 -17.16 14.79
C LYS A 132 2.73 -16.89 16.23
N ASP A 133 1.93 -17.30 17.22
CA ASP A 133 2.15 -17.03 18.64
C ASP A 133 2.35 -15.55 18.97
N ILE A 134 1.74 -14.66 18.18
CA ILE A 134 1.74 -13.21 18.43
C ILE A 134 0.52 -12.88 19.28
N THR A 135 0.74 -12.30 20.47
CA THR A 135 -0.35 -11.82 21.32
C THR A 135 -0.37 -10.29 21.29
N PRO A 136 -1.33 -9.67 20.57
CA PRO A 136 -1.41 -8.23 20.48
C PRO A 136 -1.88 -7.60 21.81
N ASP A 137 -1.10 -6.67 22.36
CA ASP A 137 -1.53 -5.79 23.46
C ASP A 137 -2.32 -4.61 22.86
N ILE A 138 -3.63 -4.56 23.15
CA ILE A 138 -4.55 -3.60 22.55
C ILE A 138 -5.06 -2.65 23.61
N GLN A 139 -4.72 -1.38 23.46
CA GLN A 139 -5.15 -0.28 24.34
C GLN A 139 -6.03 0.67 23.55
N MET A 140 -7.33 0.68 23.85
CA MET A 140 -8.29 1.59 23.23
C MET A 140 -9.15 2.28 24.32
N PRO A 141 -9.47 3.57 24.16
CA PRO A 141 -10.38 4.24 25.08
C PRO A 141 -11.81 3.74 24.88
N GLU A 142 -12.61 3.73 25.94
CA GLU A 142 -14.05 3.44 25.86
C GLU A 142 -14.80 4.53 25.06
N ILE A 143 -14.26 5.75 25.05
CA ILE A 143 -14.82 6.86 24.29
C ILE A 143 -14.66 6.59 22.79
N LYS A 144 -15.79 6.64 22.06
CA LYS A 144 -15.81 6.51 20.61
C LYS A 144 -15.18 7.72 19.94
N ILE A 145 -14.15 7.48 19.13
CA ILE A 145 -13.42 8.53 18.41
C ILE A 145 -14.03 8.66 17.03
N ILE A 146 -14.76 9.76 16.84
CA ILE A 146 -15.44 10.05 15.58
C ILE A 146 -14.65 11.06 14.75
N ARG A 147 -14.46 10.76 13.46
CA ARG A 147 -13.75 11.61 12.50
C ARG A 147 -14.46 11.61 11.15
N TYR A 148 -14.22 12.64 10.33
CA TYR A 148 -14.69 12.69 8.94
C TYR A 148 -13.59 12.18 8.03
N LEU A 149 -13.71 10.93 7.57
CA LEU A 149 -12.70 10.23 6.79
C LEU A 149 -13.36 9.27 5.80
N ASP A 150 -12.59 8.78 4.84
CA ASP A 150 -13.01 7.64 4.04
C ASP A 150 -12.78 6.33 4.82
N LYS A 151 -13.89 5.63 5.12
CA LYS A 151 -13.87 4.39 5.90
C LYS A 151 -13.01 3.30 5.25
N MET A 152 -13.08 3.15 3.93
CA MET A 152 -12.34 2.12 3.20
C MET A 152 -10.84 2.44 3.18
N ALA A 153 -10.48 3.71 2.99
CA ALA A 153 -9.10 4.15 3.03
C ALA A 153 -8.45 3.90 4.40
N VAL A 154 -9.15 4.25 5.49
CA VAL A 154 -8.66 4.01 6.87
C VAL A 154 -8.50 2.52 7.14
N ARG A 155 -9.48 1.70 6.76
CA ARG A 155 -9.38 0.24 6.89
C ARG A 155 -8.18 -0.31 6.12
N ARG A 156 -7.95 0.16 4.89
CA ARG A 156 -6.80 -0.24 4.05
C ARG A 156 -5.47 0.09 4.75
N VAL A 157 -5.37 1.26 5.39
CA VAL A 157 -4.17 1.62 6.18
C VAL A 157 -3.96 0.63 7.34
N PHE A 158 -4.99 0.31 8.11
CA PHE A 158 -4.87 -0.65 9.21
C PHE A 158 -4.52 -2.05 8.72
N ASP A 159 -5.20 -2.56 7.69
CA ASP A 159 -4.95 -3.89 7.16
C ASP A 159 -3.51 -4.03 6.64
N ASN A 160 -2.94 -2.98 6.03
CA ASN A 160 -1.53 -2.95 5.61
C ASN A 160 -0.57 -3.01 6.79
N ILE A 161 -0.81 -2.23 7.85
CA ILE A 161 0.04 -2.23 9.04
C ILE A 161 -0.05 -3.57 9.78
N LEU A 162 -1.26 -4.12 9.94
CA LEU A 162 -1.48 -5.40 10.61
C LEU A 162 -0.90 -6.58 9.83
N SER A 163 -1.00 -6.54 8.50
CA SER A 163 -0.33 -7.51 7.61
C SER A 163 1.19 -7.49 7.80
N ASN A 164 1.78 -6.30 7.86
CA ASN A 164 3.21 -6.14 8.13
C ASN A 164 3.57 -6.64 9.53
N ALA A 165 2.80 -6.29 10.55
CA ALA A 165 3.01 -6.79 11.91
C ALA A 165 2.94 -8.32 11.96
N ALA A 166 1.95 -8.93 11.31
CA ALA A 166 1.82 -10.38 11.24
C ALA A 166 2.99 -11.03 10.49
N ARG A 167 3.60 -10.35 9.52
CA ARG A 167 4.74 -10.88 8.76
C ARG A 167 6.07 -10.77 9.53
N TYR A 168 6.28 -9.68 10.27
CA TYR A 168 7.60 -9.29 10.78
C TYR A 168 7.73 -9.16 12.31
N ALA A 169 6.64 -9.22 13.09
CA ALA A 169 6.74 -9.11 14.55
C ALA A 169 7.31 -10.39 15.19
N ASP A 170 8.22 -10.22 16.16
CA ASP A 170 8.78 -11.30 16.96
C ASP A 170 8.02 -11.41 18.30
N GLY A 171 6.83 -12.03 18.26
CA GLY A 171 5.98 -12.35 19.41
C GLY A 171 5.22 -11.17 20.05
N ASN A 172 5.81 -9.98 20.11
CA ASN A 172 5.21 -8.80 20.74
C ASN A 172 4.74 -7.77 19.72
N PHE A 173 3.43 -7.47 19.76
CA PHE A 173 2.81 -6.40 18.98
C PHE A 173 1.88 -5.57 19.88
N THR A 174 1.97 -4.25 19.82
CA THR A 174 1.14 -3.35 20.63
C THR A 174 0.42 -2.36 19.72
N VAL A 175 -0.87 -2.17 19.99
CA VAL A 175 -1.74 -1.21 19.32
C VAL A 175 -2.36 -0.30 20.36
N LYS A 176 -2.09 1.01 20.26
CA LYS A 176 -2.62 2.01 21.19
C LYS A 176 -3.36 3.11 20.45
N LEU A 177 -4.65 3.24 20.72
CA LEU A 177 -5.47 4.39 20.34
C LEU A 177 -5.56 5.33 21.55
N THR A 178 -5.28 6.62 21.38
CA THR A 178 -5.45 7.63 22.44
C THR A 178 -6.77 8.38 22.27
N ALA A 179 -7.31 8.98 23.32
CA ALA A 179 -8.57 9.73 23.29
C ALA A 179 -8.55 10.91 22.29
N GLU A 180 -7.36 11.45 21.99
CA GLU A 180 -7.16 12.50 21.00
C GLU A 180 -7.25 11.99 19.55
N GLY A 181 -7.35 10.68 19.35
CA GLY A 181 -7.40 10.02 18.04
C GLY A 181 -6.03 9.74 17.43
N LYS A 182 -4.96 9.67 18.25
CA LYS A 182 -3.66 9.20 17.79
C LYS A 182 -3.60 7.68 17.90
N ILE A 183 -3.08 7.03 16.87
CA ILE A 183 -2.88 5.57 16.84
C ILE A 183 -1.38 5.28 16.78
N LEU A 184 -0.91 4.40 17.66
CA LEU A 184 0.45 3.89 17.68
C LEU A 184 0.43 2.38 17.45
N PHE A 185 1.20 1.92 16.48
CA PHE A 185 1.50 0.51 16.26
C PHE A 185 2.98 0.31 16.55
N SER A 186 3.33 -0.65 17.41
CA SER A 186 4.72 -0.98 17.71
C SER A 186 4.94 -2.48 17.78
N ASN A 187 6.01 -2.95 17.16
CA ASN A 187 6.49 -4.32 17.28
C ASN A 187 7.98 -4.32 17.64
N HIS A 188 8.44 -5.38 18.30
CA HIS A 188 9.86 -5.69 18.28
C HIS A 188 10.18 -6.37 16.95
N ALA A 189 11.08 -5.75 16.18
CA ALA A 189 11.62 -6.31 14.95
C ALA A 189 12.89 -7.11 15.27
N ARG A 190 13.09 -8.21 14.54
CA ARG A 190 14.35 -8.96 14.51
C ARG A 190 15.40 -8.25 13.67
#